data_AF-A0A941ZWE1-F1
#
_entry.id   AF-A0A941ZWE1-F1
#
_cell.length_a   1.000
_cell.length_b   1.000
_cell.length_c   1.000
_cell.angle_alpha   90.00
_cell.angle_beta   90.00
_cell.angle_gamma   90.00
#
_symmetry.space_group_name_H-M   'P 1'
#
loop_
_entity.id
_entity.type
_entity.pdbx_description
1 polymer ?
#
loop_
_entity_poly.entity_id
_entity_poly.type
_entity_poly.pdbx_seq_one_letter_code
_entity_poly.pdbx_strand_id
1 'polypeptide(L)'
;TRRVRLDGNRLAAVCLTGDGTGESWLREFHAQGLPAAQLGTLLLAPTAQAPAGMVARGRIVCSCHGVGETTIADALQAAGGDAAAKLETVQQSLRCGTQCGSCLPELRRLAAAAVKAA
;
A
#
# COMPACT_ATOMS: atom_id res chain seq x y z
N THR A 1 15.50 -21.72 -2.08
CA THR A 1 14.69 -22.07 -3.28
C THR A 1 13.38 -21.32 -3.24
N ARG A 2 12.91 -20.78 -4.37
CA ARG A 2 11.61 -20.09 -4.46
C ARG A 2 10.70 -20.83 -5.43
N ARG A 3 9.47 -21.14 -5.00
CA ARG A 3 8.42 -21.76 -5.83
C ARG A 3 7.16 -20.90 -5.78
N VAL A 4 6.51 -20.75 -6.91
CA VAL A 4 5.25 -19.99 -7.02
C VAL A 4 4.19 -20.88 -7.66
N ARG A 5 2.96 -20.77 -7.17
CA ARG A 5 1.77 -21.37 -7.79
C ARG A 5 0.92 -20.24 -8.33
N LEU A 6 0.60 -20.31 -9.61
CA LEU A 6 -0.36 -19.41 -10.23
C LEU A 6 -1.70 -20.12 -10.38
N ASP A 7 -2.78 -19.37 -10.20
CA ASP A 7 -4.13 -19.77 -10.59
C ASP A 7 -4.60 -18.80 -11.68
N GLY A 8 -4.61 -19.28 -12.92
CA GLY A 8 -4.70 -18.44 -14.11
C GLY A 8 -3.62 -17.33 -14.08
N ASN A 9 -4.07 -16.08 -14.01
CA ASN A 9 -3.20 -14.90 -13.97
C ASN A 9 -3.05 -14.30 -12.56
N ARG A 10 -3.25 -15.08 -11.50
CA ARG A 10 -3.11 -14.59 -10.11
C ARG A 10 -2.09 -15.44 -9.35
N LEU A 11 -1.32 -14.78 -8.49
CA LEU A 11 -0.45 -15.49 -7.55
C LEU A 11 -1.32 -16.19 -6.51
N ALA A 12 -1.24 -17.51 -6.41
CA ALA A 12 -2.10 -18.30 -5.54
C ALA A 12 -1.35 -18.90 -4.34
N ALA A 13 -0.03 -19.06 -4.43
CA ALA A 13 0.84 -19.39 -3.31
C ALA A 13 2.31 -19.10 -3.64
N VAL A 14 3.11 -18.83 -2.60
CA VAL A 14 4.57 -18.75 -2.68
C VAL A 14 5.16 -19.62 -1.58
N CYS A 15 6.17 -20.41 -1.94
CA CYS A 15 7.03 -21.09 -0.98
C CYS A 15 8.44 -20.52 -1.11
N LEU A 16 8.91 -19.93 -0.02
CA LEU A 16 10.27 -19.42 0.13
C LEU A 16 11.03 -20.35 1.07
N THR A 17 12.19 -20.83 0.61
CA THR A 17 13.10 -21.66 1.40
C THR A 17 14.46 -20.97 1.47
N GLY A 18 14.99 -20.74 2.66
CA GLY A 18 16.23 -19.99 2.89
C GLY A 18 15.95 -18.69 3.64
N ASP A 19 16.59 -17.61 3.21
CA ASP A 19 16.59 -16.27 3.83
C ASP A 19 15.26 -15.51 3.73
N GLY A 20 14.29 -16.00 2.96
CA GLY A 20 12.99 -15.35 2.80
C GLY A 20 13.05 -14.06 1.98
N THR A 21 14.11 -13.83 1.21
CA THR A 21 14.26 -12.63 0.38
C THR A 21 13.03 -12.42 -0.51
N GLY A 22 12.42 -11.24 -0.40
CA GLY A 22 11.22 -10.82 -1.14
C GLY A 22 9.88 -11.25 -0.54
N GLU A 23 9.86 -11.83 0.66
CA GLU A 23 8.64 -12.27 1.35
C GLU A 23 7.61 -11.15 1.51
N SER A 24 8.03 -9.96 1.93
CA SER A 24 7.14 -8.84 2.23
C SER A 24 6.36 -8.37 0.99
N TRP A 25 7.05 -8.12 -0.11
CA TRP A 25 6.40 -7.65 -1.34
C TRP A 25 5.60 -8.75 -2.04
N LEU A 26 6.02 -10.03 -1.96
CA LEU A 26 5.25 -11.16 -2.49
C LEU A 26 3.94 -11.37 -1.71
N ARG A 27 3.98 -11.20 -0.38
CA ARG A 27 2.79 -11.25 0.49
C ARG A 27 1.82 -10.14 0.12
N GLU A 28 2.32 -8.92 -0.04
CA GLU A 28 1.51 -7.77 -0.44
C GLU A 28 0.91 -7.95 -1.84
N PHE A 29 1.70 -8.41 -2.81
CA PHE A 29 1.23 -8.72 -4.16
C PHE A 29 0.10 -9.76 -4.17
N HIS A 30 0.25 -10.82 -3.36
CA HIS A 30 -0.77 -11.83 -3.17
C HIS A 30 -2.04 -11.23 -2.54
N ALA A 31 -1.90 -10.41 -1.49
CA ALA A 31 -3.03 -9.77 -0.81
C ALA A 31 -3.81 -8.80 -1.70
N GLN A 32 -3.11 -8.07 -2.59
CA GLN A 32 -3.73 -7.19 -3.57
C GLN A 32 -4.38 -7.94 -4.74
N GLY A 33 -4.06 -9.22 -4.93
CA GLY A 33 -4.60 -10.04 -6.01
C GLY A 33 -4.24 -9.51 -7.41
N LEU A 34 -3.10 -8.86 -7.56
CA LEU A 34 -2.69 -8.25 -8.82
C LEU A 34 -2.39 -9.31 -9.91
N PRO A 35 -2.50 -8.96 -11.21
CA PRO A 35 -2.19 -9.88 -12.29
C PRO A 35 -0.71 -10.30 -12.30
N ALA A 36 -0.45 -11.60 -12.17
CA ALA A 36 0.90 -12.19 -12.13
C ALA A 36 1.72 -11.89 -13.40
N ALA A 37 1.06 -11.72 -14.54
CA ALA A 37 1.67 -11.34 -15.81
C ALA A 37 2.45 -10.01 -15.74
N GLN A 38 2.11 -9.11 -14.80
CA GLN A 38 2.86 -7.85 -14.61
C GLN A 38 4.28 -8.10 -14.08
N LEU A 39 4.54 -9.25 -13.46
CA LEU A 39 5.81 -9.57 -12.82
C LEU A 39 6.68 -10.53 -13.62
N GLY A 40 6.08 -11.44 -14.40
CA GLY A 40 6.82 -12.41 -15.21
C GLY A 40 7.86 -13.19 -14.39
N THR A 41 9.13 -13.16 -14.82
CA THR A 41 10.23 -13.87 -14.16
C THR A 41 10.63 -13.28 -12.80
N LEU A 42 10.21 -12.05 -12.47
CA LEU A 42 10.50 -11.42 -11.16
C LEU A 42 9.87 -12.19 -10.00
N LEU A 43 8.76 -12.90 -10.24
CA LEU A 43 8.18 -13.82 -9.26
C LEU A 43 9.18 -14.86 -8.76
N LEU A 44 10.15 -15.26 -9.59
CA LEU A 44 11.16 -16.26 -9.26
C LEU A 44 12.51 -15.65 -8.84
N ALA A 45 12.76 -14.37 -9.12
CA ALA A 45 14.04 -13.71 -8.87
C ALA A 45 14.29 -13.49 -7.36
N PRO A 46 15.48 -13.78 -6.81
CA PRO A 46 15.80 -13.60 -5.40
C PRO A 46 16.08 -12.12 -5.06
N THR A 47 15.07 -11.27 -5.23
CA THR A 47 15.13 -9.82 -4.93
C THR A 47 14.26 -9.47 -3.73
N ALA A 48 14.82 -8.66 -2.82
CA ALA A 48 14.09 -8.03 -1.74
C ALA A 48 13.30 -6.80 -2.20
N GLN A 49 13.75 -6.16 -3.30
CA GLN A 49 13.13 -4.96 -3.83
C GLN A 49 11.84 -5.32 -4.58
N ALA A 50 10.74 -4.65 -4.21
CA ALA A 50 9.50 -4.72 -4.96
C ALA A 50 9.69 -4.12 -6.37
N PRO A 51 9.02 -4.66 -7.38
CA PRO A 51 8.93 -4.08 -8.72
C PRO A 51 8.43 -2.63 -8.71
N ALA A 52 9.00 -1.79 -9.56
CA ALA A 52 8.55 -0.40 -9.73
C ALA A 52 7.06 -0.37 -10.12
N GLY A 53 6.26 0.43 -9.40
CA GLY A 53 4.81 0.54 -9.58
C GLY A 53 3.98 -0.33 -8.62
N MET A 54 4.61 -1.21 -7.84
CA MET A 54 3.92 -1.93 -6.75
C MET A 54 3.94 -1.08 -5.47
N VAL A 55 2.88 -0.31 -5.27
CA VAL A 55 2.70 0.46 -4.04
C VAL A 55 2.14 -0.48 -2.97
N ALA A 56 2.92 -0.72 -1.91
CA ALA A 56 2.41 -1.40 -0.74
C ALA A 56 1.27 -0.56 -0.17
N ARG A 57 0.08 -1.13 0.04
CA ARG A 57 -1.04 -0.35 0.61
C ARG A 57 -0.77 0.05 2.06
N GLY A 58 0.13 -0.66 2.74
CA GLY A 58 0.38 -0.49 4.17
C GLY A 58 -0.86 -0.89 4.98
N ARG A 59 -0.89 -0.49 6.26
CA ARG A 59 -2.06 -0.74 7.12
C ARG A 59 -3.30 -0.02 6.59
N ILE A 60 -4.45 -0.67 6.60
CA ILE A 60 -5.73 -0.03 6.28
C ILE A 60 -6.08 0.96 7.38
N VAL A 61 -6.20 2.24 7.02
CA VAL A 61 -6.58 3.32 7.93
C VAL A 61 -8.07 3.65 7.79
N CYS A 62 -8.61 3.62 6.57
CA CYS A 62 -10.04 3.79 6.33
C CYS A 62 -10.64 2.50 5.77
N SER A 63 -11.28 1.70 6.63
CA SER A 63 -11.93 0.45 6.22
C SER A 63 -13.15 0.66 5.31
N CYS A 64 -13.86 1.79 5.45
CA CYS A 64 -15.03 2.13 4.63
C CYS A 64 -14.69 2.21 3.12
N HIS A 65 -13.55 2.79 2.80
CA HIS A 65 -13.11 2.99 1.41
C HIS A 65 -11.88 2.15 1.05
N GLY A 66 -11.44 1.26 1.95
CA GLY A 66 -10.27 0.39 1.74
C GLY A 66 -8.96 1.15 1.54
N VAL A 67 -8.81 2.31 2.18
CA VAL A 67 -7.65 3.20 2.00
C VAL A 67 -6.58 2.90 3.04
N GLY A 68 -5.36 2.67 2.55
CA GLY A 68 -4.19 2.38 3.36
C GLY A 68 -3.35 3.60 3.73
N GLU A 69 -2.50 3.44 4.74
CA GLU A 69 -1.61 4.48 5.25
C GLU A 69 -0.66 5.00 4.17
N THR A 70 -0.09 4.14 3.34
CA THR A 70 0.85 4.55 2.30
C THR A 70 0.16 5.46 1.27
N THR A 71 -1.06 5.10 0.84
CA THR A 71 -1.86 5.94 -0.06
C THR A 71 -2.21 7.29 0.57
N ILE A 72 -2.48 7.31 1.88
CA ILE A 72 -2.72 8.57 2.61
C ILE A 72 -1.45 9.41 2.68
N ALA A 73 -0.31 8.79 3.00
CA ALA A 73 0.97 9.47 3.09
C ALA A 73 1.36 10.10 1.75
N ASP A 74 1.23 9.35 0.65
CA ASP A 74 1.50 9.84 -0.70
C ASP A 74 0.59 11.05 -1.05
N ALA A 75 -0.70 10.95 -0.73
CA ALA A 75 -1.64 12.05 -0.95
C ALA A 75 -1.32 13.28 -0.08
N LEU A 76 -0.89 13.09 1.17
CA LEU A 76 -0.47 14.16 2.08
C LEU A 76 0.85 14.82 1.62
N GLN A 77 1.75 14.07 1.01
CA GLN A 77 3.00 14.60 0.45
C GLN A 77 2.74 15.41 -0.83
N ALA A 78 1.83 14.96 -1.68
CA ALA A 78 1.43 15.68 -2.88
C ALA A 78 0.61 16.95 -2.57
N ALA A 79 -0.12 16.97 -1.45
CA ALA A 79 -0.89 18.14 -1.01
C ALA A 79 0.01 19.22 -0.40
N GLY A 80 -0.19 20.48 -0.80
CA GLY A 80 0.47 21.65 -0.19
C GLY A 80 -0.35 22.25 0.96
N GLY A 81 0.27 23.13 1.75
CA GLY A 81 -0.39 23.91 2.79
C GLY A 81 -0.28 23.32 4.20
N ASP A 82 -1.09 23.85 5.11
CA ASP A 82 -1.13 23.45 6.51
C ASP A 82 -1.83 22.09 6.72
N ALA A 83 -1.86 21.62 7.96
CA ALA A 83 -2.42 20.30 8.28
C ALA A 83 -3.92 20.20 7.94
N ALA A 84 -4.66 21.31 7.99
CA ALA A 84 -6.09 21.33 7.67
C ALA A 84 -6.31 21.25 6.15
N ALA A 85 -5.57 22.03 5.37
CA ALA A 85 -5.62 22.01 3.91
C ALA A 85 -5.20 20.64 3.34
N LYS A 86 -4.14 20.03 3.89
CA LYS A 86 -3.73 18.68 3.52
C LYS A 86 -4.81 17.64 3.86
N LEU A 87 -5.42 17.73 5.03
CA LEU A 87 -6.50 16.83 5.43
C LEU A 87 -7.70 16.95 4.47
N GLU A 88 -8.12 18.18 4.14
CA GLU A 88 -9.21 18.43 3.21
C GLU A 88 -8.91 17.83 1.83
N THR A 89 -7.69 18.02 1.32
CA THR A 89 -7.24 17.44 0.04
C THR A 89 -7.34 15.91 0.05
N VAL A 90 -6.91 15.27 1.14
CA VAL A 90 -7.00 13.80 1.31
C VAL A 90 -8.45 13.34 1.41
N GLN A 91 -9.31 14.09 2.11
CA GLN A 91 -10.73 13.76 2.20
C GLN A 91 -11.44 13.89 0.85
N GLN A 92 -11.12 14.92 0.06
CA GLN A 92 -11.71 15.10 -1.27
C GLN A 92 -11.24 14.03 -2.26
N SER A 93 -9.96 13.67 -2.22
CA SER A 93 -9.37 12.69 -3.15
C SER A 93 -9.70 11.24 -2.78
N LEU A 94 -9.54 10.86 -1.51
CA LEU A 94 -9.68 9.47 -1.04
C LEU A 94 -11.02 9.17 -0.35
N ARG A 95 -11.87 10.18 -0.13
CA ARG A 95 -13.19 10.07 0.55
C ARG A 95 -13.12 9.53 1.98
N CYS A 96 -11.93 9.55 2.59
CA CYS A 96 -11.78 9.04 3.95
C CYS A 96 -12.54 9.92 4.96
N GLY A 97 -13.26 9.28 5.89
CA GLY A 97 -13.94 9.98 6.98
C GLY A 97 -15.30 10.58 6.62
N THR A 98 -15.85 10.32 5.44
CA THR A 98 -17.19 10.78 5.03
C THR A 98 -18.32 9.80 5.37
N GLN A 99 -18.00 8.57 5.79
CA GLN A 99 -18.99 7.53 6.11
C GLN A 99 -19.13 7.29 7.62
N CYS A 100 -18.15 6.67 8.28
CA CYS A 100 -18.22 6.34 9.72
C CYS A 100 -17.36 7.25 10.62
N GLY A 101 -16.48 8.06 10.03
CA GLY A 101 -15.61 9.00 10.75
C GLY A 101 -14.51 8.38 11.63
N SER A 102 -14.41 7.05 11.75
CA SER A 102 -13.45 6.39 12.66
C SER A 102 -11.98 6.65 12.32
N CYS A 103 -11.67 6.92 11.05
CA CYS A 103 -10.32 7.21 10.58
C CYS A 103 -9.89 8.68 10.79
N LEU A 104 -10.79 9.58 11.21
CA LEU A 104 -10.50 11.02 11.34
C LEU A 104 -9.40 11.38 12.35
N PRO A 105 -9.36 10.81 13.58
CA PRO A 105 -8.31 11.13 14.54
C PRO A 105 -6.92 10.76 14.01
N GLU A 106 -6.84 9.62 13.34
CA GLU A 106 -5.58 9.12 12.78
C GLU A 106 -5.15 9.90 11.54
N LEU A 107 -6.09 10.27 10.65
CA LEU A 107 -5.81 11.16 9.52
C LEU A 107 -5.23 12.51 9.97
N ARG A 108 -5.78 13.10 11.04
CA ARG A 108 -5.24 14.36 11.61
C ARG A 108 -3.82 14.19 12.13
N ARG A 109 -3.52 13.06 12.79
CA ARG A 109 -2.17 12.75 13.26
C ARG A 109 -1.21 12.62 12.08
N LEU A 110 -1.59 11.90 11.02
CA LEU A 110 -0.77 11.75 9.81
C LEU A 110 -0.55 13.09 9.09
N ALA A 111 -1.59 13.91 8.96
CA ALA A 111 -1.48 15.24 8.35
C ALA A 111 -0.54 16.17 9.15
N ALA A 112 -0.67 16.18 10.48
CA ALA A 112 0.23 16.96 11.35
C ALA A 112 1.69 16.47 11.26
N ALA A 113 1.91 15.15 11.20
CA ALA A 113 3.24 14.59 11.01
C ALA A 113 3.84 14.96 9.64
N ALA A 114 3.03 14.94 8.57
CA ALA A 114 3.45 15.30 7.22
C ALA A 114 3.86 16.78 7.10
N VAL A 115 3.19 17.69 7.82
CA VAL A 115 3.59 19.12 7.88
C VAL A 115 4.90 19.30 8.63
N LYS A 116 5.16 18.53 9.69
CA LYS A 116 6.40 18.61 10.47
C LYS A 116 7.62 18.06 9.71
N ALA A 117 7.39 17.14 8.77
CA ALA A 117 8.45 16.51 8.00
C ALA A 117 8.84 17.30 6.73
N ALA A 118 8.08 18.33 6.36
CA ALA A 118 8.34 19.25 5.25
C ALA A 118 9.07 20.51 5.75
#